data_AF-A0A3D1AR59-F1
#
_entry.id   AF-A0A3D1AR59-F1
#
_cell.length_a   1.000
_cell.length_b   1.000
_cell.length_c   1.000
_cell.angle_alpha   90.00
_cell.angle_beta   90.00
_cell.angle_gamma   90.00
#
_symmetry.space_group_name_H-M   'P 1'
#
loop_
_entity.id
_entity.type
_entity.pdbx_description
1 polymer ?
#
loop_
_entity_poly.entity_id
_entity_poly.type
_entity_poly.pdbx_seq_one_letter_code
_entity_poly.pdbx_strand_id
1 'polypeptide(L)'
;MGLTLTVRAQGQPNYTVTDLGTQMNAFNASVTGINSAGQVSGFDVLPGNFGPSGFRTAADGTIDWSLDNIGTLGGSYVAAQSLNNLGQVVGMSTDAGGVQHAFRTAA
;
A
#
# COMPACT_ATOMS: atom_id res chain seq x y z
N MET A 1 54.85 0.14 -8.55
CA MET A 1 53.62 -0.69 -8.49
C MET A 1 53.61 -1.39 -7.14
N GLY A 2 52.59 -1.39 -6.28
CA GLY A 2 51.27 -0.81 -6.32
C GLY A 2 50.75 -0.63 -4.88
N LEU A 3 49.83 0.30 -4.69
CA LEU A 3 49.09 0.47 -3.44
C LEU A 3 47.93 -0.53 -3.47
N THR A 4 47.93 -1.47 -2.53
CA THR A 4 46.84 -2.42 -2.33
C THR A 4 45.62 -1.66 -1.81
N LEU A 5 44.62 -1.45 -2.67
CA LEU A 5 43.30 -0.96 -2.26
C LEU A 5 42.62 -2.04 -1.41
N THR A 6 42.42 -1.76 -0.13
CA THR A 6 41.53 -2.57 0.70
C THR A 6 40.10 -2.23 0.32
N VAL A 7 39.46 -3.10 -0.47
CA VAL A 7 38.00 -3.04 -0.63
C VAL A 7 37.39 -3.53 0.68
N ARG A 8 36.73 -2.64 1.43
CA ARG A 8 35.95 -3.06 2.60
C ARG A 8 34.73 -3.82 2.09
N ALA A 9 34.57 -5.07 2.51
CA ALA A 9 33.33 -5.80 2.31
C ALA A 9 32.20 -5.00 2.97
N GLN A 10 31.26 -4.47 2.19
CA GLN A 10 30.01 -3.98 2.75
C GLN A 10 29.20 -5.22 3.13
N GLY A 11 28.92 -5.41 4.42
CA GLY A 11 28.13 -6.54 4.89
C GLY A 11 26.81 -6.59 4.13
N GLN A 12 26.56 -7.69 3.43
CA GLN A 12 25.29 -7.90 2.75
C GLN A 12 24.16 -7.85 3.79
N PRO A 13 23.08 -7.08 3.54
CA PRO A 13 21.92 -7.12 4.41
C PRO A 13 21.37 -8.55 4.47
N ASN A 14 21.01 -9.02 5.66
CA ASN A 14 20.34 -10.32 5.86
C ASN A 14 18.85 -10.29 5.45
N TYR A 15 18.47 -9.35 4.58
CA TYR A 15 17.10 -9.12 4.15
C TYR A 15 17.07 -8.71 2.67
N THR A 16 15.97 -9.05 2.02
CA THR A 16 15.63 -8.57 0.69
C THR A 16 14.68 -7.38 0.83
N VAL A 17 14.89 -6.34 0.01
CA VAL A 17 13.96 -5.22 -0.09
C VAL A 17 13.11 -5.44 -1.33
N THR A 18 11.79 -5.52 -1.13
CA THR A 18 10.81 -5.56 -2.22
C THR A 18 10.11 -4.21 -2.27
N ASP A 19 10.23 -3.53 -3.40
CA ASP A 19 9.37 -2.38 -3.70
C ASP A 19 7.96 -2.91 -4.03
N LEU A 20 6.95 -2.48 -3.27
CA LEU A 20 5.56 -2.91 -3.48
C LEU A 20 4.92 -2.23 -4.70
N GLY A 21 5.53 -1.17 -5.24
CA GLY A 21 5.02 -0.39 -6.34
C GLY A 21 4.07 0.73 -5.91
N THR A 22 3.68 1.55 -6.89
CA THR A 22 2.70 2.65 -6.75
C THR A 22 1.80 2.70 -7.99
N GLN A 23 0.64 3.32 -7.89
CA GLN A 23 -0.26 3.57 -8.99
C GLN A 23 0.38 4.58 -9.95
N MET A 24 0.16 4.39 -11.25
CA MET A 24 0.69 5.30 -12.27
C MET A 24 0.20 6.73 -11.99
N ASN A 25 1.15 7.66 -11.82
CA ASN A 25 0.96 9.06 -11.43
C ASN A 25 0.68 9.35 -9.94
N ALA A 26 0.78 8.37 -9.03
CA ALA A 26 0.75 8.64 -7.60
C ALA A 26 1.98 9.46 -7.16
N PHE A 27 1.79 10.42 -6.26
CA PHE A 27 2.89 11.19 -5.68
C PHE A 27 3.66 10.39 -4.62
N ASN A 28 2.94 9.58 -3.86
CA ASN A 28 3.49 8.72 -2.81
C ASN A 28 2.47 7.64 -2.45
N ALA A 29 2.96 6.48 -2.03
CA ALA A 29 2.19 5.43 -1.36
C ALA A 29 2.36 5.55 0.17
N SER A 30 1.31 5.24 0.91
CA SER A 30 1.35 5.12 2.37
C SER A 30 0.82 3.76 2.80
N VAL A 31 1.63 3.01 3.53
CA VAL A 31 1.23 1.73 4.14
C VAL A 31 0.66 2.00 5.53
N THR A 32 -0.49 1.39 5.82
CA THR A 32 -1.19 1.54 7.11
C THR A 32 -1.18 0.29 7.96
N GLY A 33 -0.87 -0.87 7.38
CA GLY A 33 -0.76 -2.11 8.14
C GLY A 33 -0.19 -3.27 7.32
N ILE A 34 0.36 -4.24 8.05
CA ILE A 34 0.71 -5.56 7.54
C ILE A 34 0.20 -6.60 8.54
N ASN A 35 -0.27 -7.74 8.06
CA ASN A 35 -0.74 -8.82 8.93
C ASN A 35 0.19 -10.04 8.92
N SER A 36 -0.10 -11.03 9.77
CA SER A 36 0.73 -12.24 9.90
C SER A 36 0.77 -13.12 8.64
N ALA A 37 -0.11 -12.88 7.67
CA ALA A 37 -0.11 -13.56 6.37
C ALA A 37 0.72 -12.80 5.31
N GLY A 38 1.37 -11.68 5.67
CA GLY A 38 2.18 -10.89 4.74
C GLY A 38 1.35 -10.00 3.81
N GLN A 39 0.04 -9.82 4.06
CA GLN A 39 -0.77 -8.86 3.31
C GLN A 39 -0.51 -7.45 3.83
N VAL A 40 -0.41 -6.48 2.93
CA VAL A 40 -0.14 -5.07 3.24
C VAL A 40 -1.33 -4.23 2.82
N SER A 41 -1.85 -3.38 3.70
CA SER A 41 -2.86 -2.37 3.36
C SER A 41 -2.26 -0.98 3.30
N GLY A 42 -2.84 -0.13 2.48
CA GLY A 42 -2.40 1.25 2.36
C GLY A 42 -3.25 2.06 1.40
N PHE A 43 -2.75 3.21 1.02
CA PHE A 43 -3.35 4.03 -0.01
C PHE A 43 -2.32 4.86 -0.77
N ASP A 44 -2.64 5.19 -2.01
CA ASP A 44 -1.85 6.10 -2.84
C ASP A 44 -2.44 7.50 -2.83
N VAL A 45 -1.58 8.52 -2.78
CA VAL A 45 -2.01 9.93 -2.92
C VAL A 45 -1.92 10.32 -4.38
N LEU A 46 -3.08 10.57 -5.00
CA LEU A 46 -3.19 10.96 -6.41
C LEU A 46 -3.26 12.49 -6.60
N PRO A 47 -2.79 13.01 -7.75
CA PRO A 47 -2.97 14.41 -8.11
C PRO A 47 -4.42 14.79 -8.33
N GLY A 48 -4.80 16.04 -8.01
CA GLY A 48 -6.03 16.65 -8.52
C GLY A 48 -7.34 16.27 -7.81
N ASN A 49 -7.30 15.97 -6.51
CA ASN A 49 -8.50 15.73 -5.68
C ASN A 49 -9.30 14.46 -6.03
N PHE A 50 -8.76 13.58 -6.89
CA PHE A 50 -9.11 12.17 -6.85
C PHE A 50 -8.52 11.67 -5.54
N GLY A 51 -9.35 11.30 -4.58
CA GLY A 51 -8.90 10.92 -3.25
C GLY A 51 -7.95 9.73 -3.31
N PRO A 52 -7.40 9.32 -2.15
CA PRO A 52 -6.47 8.23 -2.14
C PRO A 52 -7.09 6.97 -2.74
N SER A 53 -6.27 6.15 -3.41
CA SER A 53 -6.66 4.81 -3.86
C SER A 53 -6.23 3.83 -2.79
N GLY A 54 -7.17 3.28 -2.04
CA GLY A 54 -6.90 2.27 -1.02
C GLY A 54 -6.49 0.95 -1.67
N PHE A 55 -5.59 0.22 -1.04
CA PHE A 55 -5.20 -1.11 -1.50
C PHE A 55 -5.02 -2.11 -0.35
N ARG A 56 -5.10 -3.40 -0.68
CA ARG A 56 -4.61 -4.53 0.13
C ARG A 56 -3.96 -5.57 -0.76
N THR A 57 -2.67 -5.81 -0.59
CA THR A 57 -1.93 -6.79 -1.40
C THR A 57 -2.34 -8.23 -1.10
N ALA A 58 -2.04 -9.13 -2.04
CA ALA A 58 -1.82 -10.54 -1.72
C ALA A 58 -0.66 -10.73 -0.72
N ALA A 59 -0.61 -11.89 -0.09
CA ALA A 59 0.46 -12.29 0.82
C ALA A 59 1.84 -12.19 0.14
N ASP A 60 2.76 -11.43 0.75
CA ASP A 60 4.15 -11.23 0.29
C ASP A 60 4.26 -10.73 -1.17
N GLY A 61 3.18 -10.15 -1.70
CA GLY A 61 3.08 -9.66 -3.08
C GLY A 61 3.32 -8.16 -3.20
N THR A 62 3.65 -7.73 -4.42
CA THR A 62 3.57 -6.33 -4.83
C THR A 62 2.11 -5.94 -5.08
N ILE A 63 1.83 -4.64 -5.19
CA ILE A 63 0.48 -4.14 -5.50
C ILE A 63 0.10 -4.48 -6.95
N ASP A 64 -0.97 -5.24 -7.12
CA ASP A 64 -1.70 -5.39 -8.37
C ASP A 64 -2.94 -4.51 -8.33
N TRP A 65 -2.90 -3.33 -8.95
CA TRP A 65 -4.01 -2.37 -8.94
C TRP A 65 -5.32 -2.88 -9.55
N SER A 66 -5.29 -3.99 -10.30
CA SER A 66 -6.51 -4.61 -10.83
C SER A 66 -7.21 -5.52 -9.81
N LEU A 67 -6.47 -6.03 -8.81
CA LEU A 67 -6.96 -7.00 -7.83
C LEU A 67 -6.97 -6.45 -6.40
N ASP A 68 -6.01 -5.61 -6.07
CA ASP A 68 -5.74 -5.14 -4.71
C ASP A 68 -6.45 -3.81 -4.41
N ASN A 69 -7.12 -3.20 -5.39
CA ASN A 69 -7.83 -1.94 -5.21
C ASN A 69 -9.03 -2.13 -4.26
N ILE A 70 -9.05 -1.33 -3.20
CA ILE A 70 -10.20 -1.19 -2.31
C ILE A 70 -11.05 -0.07 -2.89
N GLY A 71 -12.11 -0.43 -3.61
CA GLY A 71 -13.01 0.53 -4.26
C GLY A 71 -13.69 1.50 -3.28
N THR A 72 -14.44 2.45 -3.83
CA THR A 72 -15.17 3.45 -3.06
C THR A 72 -16.64 3.06 -2.84
N LEU A 73 -17.34 3.78 -1.96
CA LEU A 73 -18.80 3.68 -1.79
C LEU A 73 -19.58 4.46 -2.87
N GLY A 74 -18.96 4.71 -4.02
CA GLY A 74 -19.53 5.46 -5.14
C GLY A 74 -18.99 6.89 -5.30
N GLY A 75 -18.15 7.35 -4.38
CA GLY A 75 -17.42 8.62 -4.46
C GLY A 75 -16.01 8.46 -5.05
N SER A 76 -15.19 9.50 -4.89
CA SER A 76 -13.81 9.56 -5.41
C SER A 76 -12.72 9.34 -4.37
N TYR A 77 -13.08 9.07 -3.10
CA TYR A 77 -12.12 8.97 -2.00
C TYR A 77 -12.24 7.63 -1.28
N VAL A 78 -11.10 7.03 -0.98
CA VAL A 78 -10.97 5.88 -0.08
C VAL A 78 -9.62 5.93 0.64
N ALA A 79 -9.58 5.57 1.92
CA ALA A 79 -8.33 5.45 2.65
C ALA A 79 -8.40 4.22 3.56
N ALA A 80 -7.55 3.23 3.29
CA ALA A 80 -7.36 2.08 4.17
C ALA A 80 -6.58 2.53 5.41
N GLN A 81 -7.18 2.42 6.59
CA GLN A 81 -6.57 2.89 7.84
C GLN A 81 -5.96 1.77 8.68
N SER A 82 -6.45 0.54 8.54
CA SER A 82 -5.92 -0.60 9.29
C SER A 82 -6.30 -1.92 8.64
N LEU A 83 -5.51 -2.95 8.91
CA LEU A 83 -5.65 -4.32 8.45
C LEU A 83 -5.53 -5.25 9.65
N ASN A 84 -6.41 -6.25 9.74
CA ASN A 84 -6.33 -7.30 10.75
C ASN A 84 -5.77 -8.64 10.20
N ASN A 85 -5.51 -9.59 11.09
CA ASN A 85 -5.00 -10.93 10.74
C ASN A 85 -5.97 -11.80 9.94
N LEU A 86 -7.24 -11.39 9.82
CA LEU A 86 -8.21 -12.06 8.95
C LEU A 86 -8.19 -11.47 7.52
N GLY A 87 -7.30 -10.53 7.21
CA GLY A 87 -7.23 -9.91 5.89
C GLY A 87 -8.27 -8.80 5.64
N GLN A 88 -9.00 -8.40 6.68
CA GLN A 88 -10.02 -7.35 6.58
C GLN A 88 -9.39 -5.97 6.77
N VAL A 89 -9.75 -5.06 5.88
CA VAL A 89 -9.34 -3.66 5.95
C VAL A 89 -10.50 -2.80 6.47
N VAL A 90 -10.19 -1.89 7.39
CA VAL A 90 -11.09 -0.81 7.79
C VAL A 90 -10.58 0.52 7.27
N GLY A 91 -11.48 1.47 7.05
CA GLY A 91 -11.11 2.77 6.53
C GLY A 91 -12.29 3.70 6.34
N MET A 92 -12.04 4.74 5.55
CA MET A 92 -13.06 5.73 5.19
C MET A 92 -13.22 5.78 3.68
N SER A 93 -14.44 5.94 3.18
CA SER A 93 -14.72 6.16 1.77
C SER A 93 -15.85 7.16 1.58
N THR A 94 -15.83 7.92 0.50
CA THR A 94 -16.95 8.78 0.13
C THR A 94 -17.99 8.02 -0.70
N ASP A 95 -19.26 8.34 -0.47
CA ASP A 95 -20.35 7.96 -1.36
C ASP A 95 -20.49 8.92 -2.56
N ALA A 96 -21.45 8.65 -3.44
CA ALA A 96 -21.72 9.49 -4.61
C ALA A 96 -22.17 10.92 -4.26
N GLY A 97 -22.64 11.17 -3.04
CA GLY A 97 -22.98 12.49 -2.50
C GLY A 97 -21.77 13.22 -1.90
N GLY A 98 -20.60 12.58 -1.88
CA GLY A 98 -19.39 13.12 -1.25
C GLY A 98 -19.35 12.97 0.27
N VAL A 99 -20.32 12.26 0.88
CA VAL A 99 -20.34 12.03 2.33
C VAL A 99 -19.34 10.95 2.67
N GLN A 100 -18.49 11.20 3.65
CA GLN A 100 -17.51 10.23 4.14
C GLN A 100 -18.17 9.23 5.11
N HIS A 101 -17.94 7.95 4.87
CA HIS A 101 -18.42 6.84 5.69
C HIS A 101 -17.27 5.94 6.10
N ALA A 102 -17.39 5.32 7.28
CA ALA A 102 -16.51 4.21 7.65
C ALA A 102 -16.89 2.94 6.88
N PHE A 103 -15.91 2.13 6.48
CA PHE A 103 -16.14 0.82 5.86
C PHE A 103 -15.28 -0.28 6.49
N ARG A 104 -15.66 -1.52 6.22
CA ARG A 104 -14.84 -2.71 6.44
C ARG A 104 -14.97 -3.65 5.24
N THR A 105 -13.88 -4.19 4.72
CA THR A 105 -13.90 -5.20 3.65
C THR A 105 -14.27 -6.58 4.19
N ALA A 106 -14.67 -7.48 3.30
CA ALA A 106 -14.59 -8.91 3.57
C ALA A 106 -13.11 -9.36 3.62
N ALA A 107 -12.87 -10.55 4.15
CA ALA A 107 -11.58 -11.22 4.08
C ALA A 107 -11.29 -11.66 2.64
#